data_AF-A0A803MY58-F1
#
_entry.id   AF-A0A803MY58-F1
#
_cell.length_a   1.000
_cell.length_b   1.000
_cell.length_c   1.000
_cell.angle_alpha   90.00
_cell.angle_beta   90.00
_cell.angle_gamma   90.00
#
_symmetry.space_group_name_H-M   'P 1'
#
loop_
_entity.id
_entity.type
_entity.pdbx_description
1 polymer ?
#
loop_
_entity_poly.entity_id
_entity_poly.type
_entity_poly.pdbx_seq_one_letter_code
_entity_poly.pdbx_strand_id
1 'polypeptide(L)'
;MRHDKIHPVDRTEGPVLPEYIPIADVPKTSGQHDRFDLLGVVVHMEDVRQVTYKSGKVADVRDINIVDESTGTRPMIISAWGQLATSD
;
A
#
# COMPACT_ATOMS: atom_id res chain seq x y z
N MET A 1 25.47 -2.47 -13.03
CA MET A 1 24.31 -3.21 -13.57
C MET A 1 23.88 -4.24 -12.54
N ARG A 2 22.73 -4.06 -11.89
CA ARG A 2 22.13 -5.10 -11.05
C ARG A 2 20.95 -5.67 -11.83
N HIS A 3 20.98 -6.98 -12.03
CA HIS A 3 19.92 -7.73 -12.68
C HIS A 3 18.79 -7.90 -11.66
N ASP A 4 17.63 -7.31 -11.92
CA ASP A 4 16.41 -7.72 -11.24
C ASP A 4 16.10 -9.14 -11.73
N LYS A 5 16.43 -10.13 -10.88
CA LYS A 5 16.04 -11.51 -11.14
C LYS A 5 14.53 -11.58 -10.99
N ILE A 6 13.82 -11.62 -12.11
CA ILE A 6 12.44 -12.08 -12.14
C ILE A 6 12.48 -13.54 -11.70
N HIS A 7 11.98 -13.82 -10.49
CA HIS A 7 11.80 -15.20 -10.05
C HIS A 7 10.75 -15.85 -10.94
N PRO A 8 11.02 -17.03 -11.53
CA PRO A 8 10.02 -17.74 -12.31
C PRO A 8 8.82 -18.05 -11.40
N VAL A 9 7.63 -17.64 -11.83
CA VAL A 9 6.38 -17.99 -11.16
C VAL A 9 6.20 -19.49 -11.29
N ASP A 10 6.30 -20.22 -10.17
CA ASP A 10 5.93 -21.63 -10.14
C ASP A 10 4.41 -21.72 -10.31
N ARG A 11 3.98 -22.32 -11.42
CA ARG A 11 2.56 -22.45 -11.77
C ARG A 11 1.87 -23.60 -11.01
N THR A 12 2.61 -24.34 -10.20
CA THR A 12 2.09 -25.42 -9.35
C THR A 12 1.85 -24.99 -7.91
N GLU A 13 2.42 -23.87 -7.51
CA GLU A 13 2.06 -23.21 -6.26
C GLU A 13 0.64 -22.64 -6.40
N GLY A 14 -0.21 -22.93 -5.40
CA GLY A 14 -1.54 -22.33 -5.30
C GLY A 14 -1.45 -20.80 -5.19
N PRO A 15 -2.59 -20.09 -5.13
CA PRO A 15 -2.55 -18.65 -4.93
C PRO A 15 -1.72 -18.33 -3.69
N VAL A 16 -0.79 -17.37 -3.81
CA VAL A 16 -0.12 -16.79 -2.63
C VAL A 16 -1.23 -16.15 -1.80
N LEU A 17 -1.55 -16.79 -0.69
CA LEU A 17 -2.52 -16.25 0.25
C LEU A 17 -1.85 -15.16 1.07
N PRO A 18 -2.53 -14.03 1.30
CA PRO A 18 -1.97 -12.95 2.09
C PRO A 18 -1.73 -13.39 3.52
N GLU A 19 -0.61 -12.98 4.09
CA GLU A 19 -0.29 -13.17 5.50
C GLU A 19 -0.55 -11.87 6.25
N TYR A 20 -1.83 -11.66 6.60
CA TYR A 20 -2.26 -10.42 7.23
C TYR A 20 -1.61 -10.23 8.59
N ILE A 21 -0.97 -9.07 8.79
CA ILE A 21 -0.52 -8.61 10.10
C ILE A 21 -1.41 -7.50 10.64
N PRO A 22 -1.55 -7.36 11.97
CA PRO A 22 -2.20 -6.20 12.57
C PRO A 22 -1.51 -4.89 12.17
N ILE A 23 -2.29 -3.82 12.04
CA ILE A 23 -1.77 -2.48 11.74
C ILE A 23 -0.75 -2.02 12.79
N ALA A 24 -0.96 -2.37 14.07
CA ALA A 24 -0.03 -2.04 15.15
C ALA A 24 1.35 -2.71 15.02
N ASP A 25 1.43 -3.81 14.27
CA ASP A 25 2.67 -4.58 14.07
C ASP A 25 3.46 -4.10 12.85
N VAL A 26 2.89 -3.19 12.04
CA VAL A 26 3.62 -2.58 10.93
C VAL A 26 4.78 -1.74 11.48
N PRO A 27 6.03 -2.02 11.07
CA PRO A 27 7.19 -1.27 11.54
C PRO A 27 7.07 0.22 11.20
N LYS A 28 7.43 1.09 12.15
CA LYS A 28 7.49 2.55 11.92
C LYS A 28 8.47 2.95 10.82
N THR A 29 9.43 2.08 10.51
CA THR A 29 10.40 2.26 9.42
C THR A 29 10.58 0.92 8.71
N SER A 30 10.60 0.94 7.39
CA SER A 30 10.80 -0.24 6.55
C SER A 30 11.73 0.06 5.38
N GLY A 31 12.27 -0.99 4.78
CA GLY A 31 13.03 -0.93 3.54
C GLY A 31 12.13 -0.64 2.33
N GLN A 32 12.71 -0.11 1.26
CA GLN A 32 12.00 0.22 0.01
C GLN A 32 11.26 -1.00 -0.62
N HIS A 33 11.74 -2.20 -0.34
CA HIS A 33 11.24 -3.45 -0.91
C HIS A 33 10.38 -4.26 0.05
N ASP A 34 10.21 -3.81 1.30
CA ASP A 34 9.39 -4.51 2.27
C ASP A 34 7.92 -4.45 1.84
N ARG A 35 7.22 -5.56 2.05
CA ARG A 35 5.80 -5.72 1.72
C ARG A 35 5.10 -6.27 2.94
N PHE A 36 3.90 -5.76 3.19
CA PHE A 36 3.06 -6.16 4.32
C PHE A 36 1.66 -6.37 3.78
N ASP A 37 1.04 -7.49 4.13
CA ASP A 37 -0.36 -7.72 3.86
C ASP A 37 -1.16 -7.20 5.06
N LEU A 38 -2.14 -6.34 4.79
CA LEU A 38 -2.96 -5.69 5.81
C LEU A 38 -4.43 -5.88 5.48
N LEU A 39 -5.25 -6.02 6.53
CA LEU A 39 -6.70 -6.01 6.45
C LEU A 39 -7.24 -4.97 7.43
N GLY A 40 -8.04 -4.03 6.95
CA GLY A 40 -8.60 -2.96 7.77
C GLY A 40 -9.89 -2.39 7.20
N VAL A 41 -10.60 -1.65 8.04
CA VAL A 41 -11.79 -0.88 7.70
C VAL A 41 -11.37 0.51 7.26
N VAL A 42 -11.86 0.95 6.10
CA VAL A 42 -11.71 2.34 5.65
C VAL A 42 -12.62 3.23 6.49
N VAL A 43 -12.04 4.17 7.21
CA VAL A 43 -12.80 5.14 8.03
C VAL A 43 -12.96 6.48 7.33
N HIS A 44 -12.02 6.84 6.46
CA HIS A 44 -12.07 8.07 5.69
C HIS A 44 -11.19 7.99 4.45
N MET A 45 -11.66 8.60 3.35
CA MET A 45 -10.90 8.80 2.12
C MET A 45 -10.82 10.29 1.85
N GLU A 46 -9.62 10.81 1.67
CA GLU A 46 -9.40 12.22 1.33
C GLU A 46 -9.78 12.49 -0.13
N ASP A 47 -9.84 13.77 -0.50
CA ASP A 47 -9.98 14.17 -1.90
C ASP A 47 -8.76 13.75 -2.74
N VAL A 48 -8.98 13.52 -4.03
CA VAL A 48 -7.87 13.25 -4.97
C VAL A 48 -7.03 14.51 -5.15
N ARG A 49 -5.73 14.40 -4.93
CA ARG A 49 -4.75 15.47 -5.17
C ARG A 49 -3.75 15.07 -6.25
N GLN A 50 -3.21 16.07 -6.95
CA GLN A 50 -2.18 15.86 -7.96
C GLN A 50 -0.77 16.04 -7.38
N VAL A 51 0.12 15.12 -7.71
CA VAL A 51 1.55 15.19 -7.37
C VAL A 51 2.37 15.28 -8.66
N THR A 52 3.21 16.30 -8.74
CA THR A 52 4.17 16.47 -9.84
C THR A 52 5.52 15.83 -9.47
N TYR A 53 5.94 14.82 -10.24
CA TYR A 53 7.26 14.23 -10.13
C TYR A 53 8.35 15.20 -10.58
N LYS A 54 9.60 14.96 -10.16
CA LYS A 54 10.77 15.72 -10.65
C LYS A 54 10.93 15.71 -12.17
N SER A 55 10.37 14.70 -12.85
CA SER A 55 10.33 14.59 -14.31
C SER A 55 9.30 15.49 -14.99
N GLY A 56 8.47 16.21 -14.22
CA GLY A 56 7.35 17.01 -14.73
C GLY A 56 6.07 16.22 -15.00
N LYS A 57 6.10 14.88 -14.88
CA LYS A 57 4.88 14.06 -14.94
C LYS A 57 4.00 14.34 -13.73
N VAL A 58 2.68 14.25 -13.92
CA VAL A 58 1.68 14.41 -12.87
C VAL A 58 0.99 13.07 -12.60
N ALA A 59 0.72 12.76 -11.34
CA ALA A 59 -0.09 11.61 -10.93
C ALA A 59 -1.15 12.01 -9.92
N ASP A 60 -2.31 11.35 -10.02
CA ASP A 60 -3.37 11.41 -9.03
C ASP A 60 -2.99 10.56 -7.81
N VAL A 61 -3.24 11.10 -6.63
CA VAL A 61 -2.97 10.45 -5.34
C VAL A 61 -4.16 10.69 -4.42
N ARG A 62 -4.59 9.66 -3.70
CA ARG A 62 -5.62 9.75 -2.67
C ARG A 62 -5.11 9.09 -1.41
N ASP A 63 -5.15 9.83 -0.30
CA ASP A 63 -4.79 9.29 1.01
C ASP A 63 -6.02 8.65 1.64
N ILE A 64 -5.86 7.44 2.18
CA ILE A 64 -6.94 6.60 2.72
C ILE A 64 -6.58 6.24 4.16
N ASN A 65 -7.49 6.54 5.08
CA ASN A 65 -7.36 6.21 6.49
C ASN A 65 -7.98 4.85 6.76
N ILE A 66 -7.18 3.89 7.22
CA ILE A 66 -7.59 2.54 7.59
C ILE A 66 -7.37 2.28 9.08
N VAL A 67 -8.25 1.47 9.68
CA VAL A 67 -8.16 0.99 11.06
C VAL A 67 -8.43 -0.52 11.14
N ASP A 68 -7.93 -1.14 12.19
CA ASP A 68 -8.28 -2.49 12.64
C ASP A 68 -8.46 -2.48 14.17
N GLU A 69 -8.71 -3.66 14.75
CA GLU A 69 -8.86 -3.79 16.21
C GLU A 69 -7.60 -3.41 17.00
N SER A 70 -6.42 -3.39 16.36
CA SER A 70 -5.13 -3.08 16.98
C SER A 70 -4.77 -1.58 16.95
N THR A 71 -5.42 -0.79 16.08
CA THR A 71 -5.00 0.55 15.66
C THR A 71 -5.03 1.61 16.78
N GLY A 72 -5.70 1.35 17.90
CA GLY A 72 -5.75 2.28 19.03
C GLY A 72 -6.41 3.61 18.62
N THR A 73 -5.71 4.74 18.80
CA THR A 73 -6.30 6.09 18.60
C THR A 73 -5.95 6.77 17.29
N ARG A 74 -5.01 6.24 16.49
CA ARG A 74 -4.55 6.90 15.26
C ARG A 74 -4.62 5.94 14.08
N PRO A 75 -5.39 6.26 13.01
CA PRO A 75 -5.47 5.43 11.83
C PRO A 75 -4.11 5.33 11.13
N MET A 76 -3.93 4.25 10.38
CA MET A 76 -2.88 4.18 9.37
C MET A 76 -3.34 4.90 8.11
N ILE A 77 -2.47 5.73 7.54
CA ILE A 77 -2.70 6.40 6.26
C ILE A 77 -1.96 5.62 5.19
N ILE A 78 -2.67 5.16 4.17
CA ILE A 78 -2.10 4.59 2.95
C ILE A 78 -2.39 5.53 1.78
N SER A 79 -1.43 5.67 0.84
CA SER A 79 -1.63 6.48 -0.37
C SER A 79 -1.91 5.57 -1.57
N ALA A 80 -3.08 5.72 -2.17
CA ALA A 80 -3.40 5.14 -3.48
C ALA A 80 -2.89 6.07 -4.60
N TRP A 81 -2.32 5.49 -5.65
CA TRP A 81 -1.72 6.24 -6.76
C TRP A 81 -2.35 5.85 -8.11
N GLY A 82 -2.43 6.82 -9.02
CA GLY A 82 -2.94 6.63 -10.38
C GLY A 82 -4.40 6.20 -10.37
N GLN A 83 -4.74 5.15 -11.13
CA GLN A 83 -6.13 4.68 -11.24
C GLN A 83 -6.72 4.19 -9.91
N LEU A 84 -5.88 3.74 -8.97
CA LEU A 84 -6.36 3.37 -7.62
C LEU A 84 -6.82 4.59 -6.82
N ALA A 85 -6.29 5.78 -7.10
CA ALA A 85 -6.70 7.00 -6.44
C ALA A 85 -8.09 7.48 -6.89
N THR A 86 -8.51 7.10 -8.10
CA THR A 86 -9.75 7.56 -8.74
C THR A 86 -10.82 6.48 -8.83
N SER A 87 -10.55 5.29 -8.29
CA SER A 87 -11.54 4.22 -8.21
C SER A 87 -12.50 4.52 -7.07
N ASP A 88 -13.80 4.34 -7.34
CA ASP A 88 -14.86 4.30 -6.34
C ASP A 88 -15.28 2.86 -6.06
#